data_AF-K1STY9-F1
#
_entry.id   AF-K1STY9-F1
#
_cell.length_a   1.000
_cell.length_b   1.000
_cell.length_c   1.000
_cell.angle_alpha   90.00
_cell.angle_beta   90.00
_cell.angle_gamma   90.00
#
_symmetry.space_group_name_H-M   'P 1'
#
loop_
_entity.id
_entity.type
_entity.pdbx_description
1 polymer ?
#
loop_
_entity_poly.entity_id
_entity_poly.type
_entity_poly.pdbx_seq_one_letter_code
_entity_poly.pdbx_strand_id
1 'polypeptide(L)'
;TADTGDDYLCSLCYVVDPDGVIYVTDAVYSREPMEMTEGLVGTMLRESGTRAALIESNNGGRGFARAVQALAPQVRVEWFHQSANKEARILSNAATVVHTVRFPCDWALRWPELYAHLTTYRWKFRANRWHDAADVVTGLVEREIAGRDTRIKSVKFM
;
A
#
# COMPACT_ATOMS: atom_id res chain seq x y z
N THR A 1 5.94 -10.56 -6.17
CA THR A 1 6.34 -11.56 -7.18
C THR A 1 7.50 -12.31 -6.60
N ALA A 2 7.43 -13.64 -6.52
CA ALA A 2 8.65 -14.42 -6.34
C ALA A 2 9.37 -14.47 -7.68
N ASP A 3 10.15 -13.44 -7.99
CA ASP A 3 11.15 -13.48 -9.05
C ASP A 3 12.26 -12.51 -8.65
N THR A 4 13.45 -13.05 -8.35
CA THR A 4 14.67 -12.33 -7.92
C THR A 4 14.57 -11.48 -6.62
N GLY A 5 14.23 -12.11 -5.50
CA GLY A 5 14.68 -11.90 -4.09
C GLY A 5 15.22 -10.57 -3.52
N ASP A 6 15.08 -9.41 -4.15
CA ASP A 6 15.63 -8.13 -3.67
C ASP A 6 14.52 -7.11 -3.35
N ASP A 7 13.31 -7.26 -3.91
CA ASP A 7 12.19 -6.33 -3.69
C ASP A 7 11.60 -6.44 -2.28
N TYR A 8 11.21 -5.30 -1.71
CA TYR A 8 10.52 -5.26 -0.42
C TYR A 8 9.03 -5.58 -0.60
N LEU A 9 8.48 -6.43 0.27
CA LEU A 9 7.06 -6.34 0.56
C LEU A 9 6.79 -5.02 1.27
N CYS A 10 5.80 -4.25 0.78
CA CYS A 10 5.21 -3.14 1.51
C CYS A 10 3.70 -3.35 1.63
N SER A 11 3.18 -3.33 2.86
CA SER A 11 1.74 -3.39 3.16
C SER A 11 1.44 -2.36 4.24
N LEU A 12 0.45 -1.50 4.01
CA LEU A 12 0.05 -0.44 4.93
C LEU A 12 -1.42 -0.61 5.32
N CYS A 13 -1.70 -0.61 6.62
CA CYS A 13 -3.03 -0.39 7.16
C CYS A 13 -3.25 1.11 7.31
N TYR A 14 -4.45 1.59 6.99
CA TYR A 14 -4.76 3.00 7.06
C TYR A 14 -6.25 3.26 7.33
N VAL A 15 -6.56 4.47 7.76
CA VAL A 15 -7.91 5.03 7.82
C VAL A 15 -7.94 6.35 7.03
N VAL A 16 -9.10 6.70 6.49
CA VAL A 16 -9.29 7.94 5.73
C VAL A 16 -10.31 8.80 6.46
N ASP A 17 -9.98 10.07 6.70
CA ASP A 17 -10.91 11.01 7.29
C ASP A 17 -11.89 11.60 6.24
N PRO A 18 -12.92 12.36 6.66
CA PRO A 18 -13.88 12.97 5.74
C PRO A 18 -13.24 13.90 4.69
N ASP A 19 -12.14 14.57 5.03
CA ASP A 19 -11.42 15.50 4.14
C ASP A 19 -10.52 14.76 3.14
N GLY A 20 -10.35 13.45 3.29
CA GLY A 20 -9.53 12.61 2.41
C GLY A 20 -8.07 12.50 2.82
N VAL A 21 -7.73 12.89 4.05
CA VAL A 21 -6.41 12.64 4.63
C VAL A 21 -6.31 11.16 5.01
N ILE A 22 -5.21 10.53 4.61
CA ILE A 22 -4.94 9.11 4.79
C ILE A 22 -3.99 8.96 5.98
N TYR A 23 -4.44 8.34 7.06
CA TYR A 23 -3.63 8.07 8.25
C TYR A 23 -3.20 6.62 8.26
N VAL A 24 -1.90 6.38 8.11
CA VAL A 24 -1.29 5.05 8.25
C VAL A 24 -1.34 4.65 9.72
N THR A 25 -1.92 3.49 10.00
CA THR A 25 -2.11 2.97 11.36
C THR A 25 -1.16 1.82 11.67
N ASP A 26 -0.77 1.04 10.65
CA ASP A 26 0.17 -0.05 10.79
C ASP A 26 0.90 -0.33 9.47
N ALA A 27 2.05 -1.00 9.52
CA ALA A 27 2.83 -1.33 8.34
C ALA A 27 3.64 -2.61 8.49
N VAL A 28 3.69 -3.40 7.42
CA VAL A 28 4.70 -4.43 7.18
C VAL A 28 5.58 -3.95 6.03
N TYR A 29 6.87 -3.76 6.31
CA TYR A 29 7.88 -3.46 5.31
C TYR A 29 9.06 -4.42 5.50
N SER A 30 9.25 -5.36 4.58
CA SER A 30 10.16 -6.49 4.80
C SER A 30 10.71 -7.08 3.51
N ARG A 31 11.91 -7.65 3.60
CA ARG A 31 12.57 -8.46 2.55
C ARG A 31 12.55 -9.95 2.85
N GLU A 32 11.87 -10.36 3.92
CA GLU A 32 11.75 -11.76 4.28
C GLU A 32 11.05 -12.56 3.18
N PRO A 33 11.23 -13.89 3.14
CA PRO A 33 10.53 -14.75 2.18
C PRO A 33 9.01 -14.57 2.23
N MET A 34 8.36 -14.88 1.10
CA MET A 34 6.91 -14.72 0.95
C MET A 34 6.12 -15.41 2.08
N GLU A 35 6.48 -16.63 2.46
CA GLU A 35 5.82 -17.39 3.54
C GLU A 35 5.86 -16.66 4.89
N MET A 36 6.99 -16.00 5.21
CA MET A 36 7.13 -15.20 6.42
C MET A 36 6.28 -13.93 6.34
N THR A 37 6.31 -13.27 5.19
CA THR A 37 5.60 -12.01 5.00
C THR A 37 4.08 -12.17 4.91
N GLU A 38 3.57 -13.31 4.44
CA GLU A 38 2.16 -13.70 4.53
C GLU A 38 1.69 -13.73 5.99
N GLY A 39 2.49 -14.35 6.87
CA GLY A 39 2.25 -14.39 8.32
C GLY A 39 2.23 -13.01 8.98
N LEU A 40 3.21 -12.17 8.62
CA LEU A 40 3.31 -10.79 9.12
C LEU A 40 2.09 -9.95 8.71
N VAL A 41 1.70 -9.99 7.43
CA VAL A 41 0.54 -9.24 6.93
C VAL A 41 -0.76 -9.77 7.54
N GLY A 42 -0.93 -11.11 7.61
CA GLY A 42 -2.10 -11.70 8.25
C GLY A 42 -2.26 -11.25 9.71
N THR A 43 -1.16 -11.20 10.46
CA THR A 43 -1.16 -10.72 11.86
C THR A 43 -1.50 -9.23 11.94
N MET A 44 -0.82 -8.39 11.15
CA MET A 44 -1.08 -6.94 11.08
C MET A 44 -2.56 -6.64 10.78
N LEU A 45 -3.16 -7.34 9.80
CA LEU A 45 -4.55 -7.14 9.43
C LEU A 45 -5.53 -7.51 10.56
N ARG A 46 -5.22 -8.57 11.32
CA ARG A 46 -6.05 -9.01 12.45
C ARG A 46 -5.96 -8.06 13.63
N GLU A 47 -4.76 -7.61 13.98
CA GLU A 47 -4.50 -6.77 15.16
C GLU A 47 -4.94 -5.33 14.96
N SER A 48 -4.84 -4.81 13.74
CA SER A 48 -5.28 -3.44 13.39
C SER A 48 -6.81 -3.28 13.30
N GLY A 49 -7.58 -4.38 13.36
CA GLY A 49 -9.04 -4.33 13.15
C GLY A 49 -9.43 -3.99 11.70
N THR A 50 -8.52 -4.21 10.75
CA THR A 50 -8.76 -3.94 9.32
C THR A 50 -9.94 -4.76 8.80
N ARG A 51 -10.81 -4.15 7.99
CA ARG A 51 -12.03 -4.80 7.48
C ARG A 51 -11.91 -5.26 6.04
N ALA A 52 -11.06 -4.59 5.26
CA ALA A 52 -10.79 -4.93 3.88
C ALA A 52 -9.34 -4.66 3.54
N ALA A 53 -8.73 -5.55 2.76
CA ALA A 53 -7.38 -5.40 2.25
C ALA A 53 -7.41 -5.56 0.73
N LEU A 54 -6.68 -4.69 0.02
CA LEU A 54 -6.51 -4.79 -1.42
C LEU A 54 -5.04 -5.07 -1.71
N ILE A 55 -4.76 -6.25 -2.26
CA ILE A 55 -3.42 -6.75 -2.48
C ILE A 55 -3.08 -6.68 -3.97
N GLU A 56 -1.96 -6.05 -4.31
CA GLU A 56 -1.48 -6.06 -5.69
C GLU A 56 -1.00 -7.46 -6.07
N SER A 57 -1.61 -8.03 -7.11
CA SER A 57 -1.30 -9.34 -7.64
C SER A 57 -0.43 -9.26 -8.88
N ASN A 58 0.87 -9.42 -8.68
CA ASN A 58 1.83 -9.80 -9.73
C ASN A 58 1.90 -11.36 -9.85
N ASN A 59 2.87 -11.93 -10.59
CA ASN A 59 3.00 -13.39 -10.87
C ASN A 59 2.96 -14.34 -9.64
N GLY A 60 2.93 -13.85 -8.39
CA GLY A 60 2.67 -14.65 -7.18
C GLY A 60 1.55 -14.12 -6.27
N GLY A 61 0.99 -12.93 -6.53
CA GLY A 61 0.14 -12.25 -5.56
C GLY A 61 -1.27 -12.82 -5.40
N ARG A 62 -1.76 -13.65 -6.33
CA ARG A 62 -2.98 -14.46 -6.11
C ARG A 62 -2.76 -15.52 -5.03
N GLY A 63 -1.57 -16.12 -4.96
CA GLY A 63 -1.21 -17.08 -3.91
C GLY A 63 -1.12 -16.38 -2.56
N PHE A 64 -0.36 -15.28 -2.54
CA PHE A 64 -0.20 -14.41 -1.37
C PHE A 64 -1.55 -13.94 -0.81
N ALA A 65 -2.44 -13.42 -1.66
CA ALA A 65 -3.74 -12.94 -1.23
C ALA A 65 -4.61 -14.06 -0.62
N ARG A 66 -4.55 -15.27 -1.16
CA ARG A 66 -5.25 -16.43 -0.60
C ARG A 66 -4.67 -16.86 0.75
N ALA A 67 -3.35 -16.88 0.88
CA ALA A 67 -2.68 -17.20 2.14
C ALA A 67 -3.02 -16.17 3.23
N VAL A 68 -2.93 -14.88 2.91
CA VAL A 68 -3.34 -13.79 3.82
C VAL A 68 -4.83 -13.88 4.19
N GLN A 69 -5.71 -14.17 3.22
CA GLN A 69 -7.13 -14.37 3.49
C GLN A 69 -7.39 -15.53 4.45
N ALA A 70 -6.63 -16.62 4.34
CA ALA A 70 -6.73 -17.76 5.25
C ALA A 70 -6.25 -17.41 6.67
N LEU A 71 -5.21 -16.57 6.78
CA LEU A 71 -4.66 -16.11 8.06
C LEU A 71 -5.52 -15.05 8.75
N ALA A 72 -6.29 -14.27 7.98
CA ALA A 72 -7.16 -13.19 8.46
C ALA A 72 -8.60 -13.35 7.92
N PRO A 73 -9.34 -14.40 8.31
CA PRO A 73 -10.63 -14.76 7.73
C PRO A 73 -11.74 -13.71 7.95
N GLN A 74 -11.58 -12.83 8.94
CA GLN A 74 -12.51 -11.72 9.19
C GLN A 74 -12.32 -10.52 8.25
N VAL A 75 -11.24 -10.50 7.46
CA VAL A 75 -10.89 -9.40 6.56
C VAL A 75 -11.30 -9.77 5.15
N ARG A 76 -12.00 -8.87 4.45
CA ARG A 76 -12.28 -9.05 3.03
C ARG A 76 -11.02 -8.77 2.23
N VAL A 77 -10.35 -9.80 1.75
CA VAL A 77 -9.16 -9.66 0.91
C VAL A 77 -9.56 -9.69 -0.56
N GLU A 78 -9.23 -8.62 -1.26
CA GLU A 78 -9.34 -8.50 -2.71
C GLU A 78 -7.94 -8.38 -3.31
N TRP A 79 -7.81 -8.68 -4.60
CA TRP A 79 -6.58 -8.47 -5.33
C TRP A 79 -6.85 -7.84 -6.69
N PHE A 80 -5.86 -7.09 -7.18
CA PHE A 80 -5.93 -6.40 -8.46
C PHE A 80 -4.60 -6.52 -9.19
N HIS A 81 -4.62 -6.28 -10.49
CA HIS A 81 -3.40 -6.19 -11.28
C HIS A 81 -3.17 -4.73 -11.67
N GLN A 82 -1.98 -4.21 -11.35
CA GLN A 82 -1.57 -2.87 -11.75
C GLN A 82 -0.70 -2.96 -13.01
N SER A 83 -1.24 -2.49 -14.14
CA SER A 83 -0.57 -2.54 -15.44
C SER A 83 0.04 -1.20 -15.87
N ALA A 84 -0.26 -0.12 -15.17
CA ALA A 84 0.24 1.21 -15.53
C ALA A 84 1.71 1.41 -15.13
N ASN A 85 2.37 2.34 -15.83
CA ASN A 85 3.79 2.60 -15.64
C ASN A 85 4.08 3.14 -14.21
N LYS A 86 4.88 2.38 -13.46
CA LYS A 86 5.21 2.66 -12.05
C LYS A 86 5.92 4.01 -11.86
N GLU A 87 6.88 4.36 -12.72
CA GLU A 87 7.59 5.64 -12.65
C GLU A 87 6.63 6.82 -12.83
N ALA A 88 5.79 6.77 -13.86
CA ALA A 88 4.82 7.81 -14.14
C ALA A 88 3.82 7.98 -12.98
N ARG A 89 3.31 6.88 -12.43
CA ARG A 89 2.36 6.90 -11.29
C ARG A 89 2.97 7.57 -10.06
N ILE A 90 4.18 7.14 -9.67
CA ILE A 90 4.84 7.67 -8.47
C ILE A 90 5.15 9.16 -8.65
N LEU A 91 5.76 9.56 -9.78
CA LEU A 91 6.15 10.95 -9.98
C LEU A 91 4.94 11.88 -10.13
N SER A 92 3.87 11.43 -10.79
CA SER A 92 2.67 12.24 -10.99
C SER A 92 1.83 12.42 -9.72
N ASN A 93 1.93 11.51 -8.75
CA ASN A 93 1.18 11.58 -7.49
C ASN A 93 2.02 12.04 -6.30
N ALA A 94 3.33 12.24 -6.45
CA ALA A 94 4.24 12.53 -5.34
C ALA A 94 3.80 13.73 -4.49
N ALA A 95 3.38 14.83 -5.12
CA ALA A 95 2.90 16.00 -4.40
C ALA A 95 1.63 15.68 -3.57
N THR A 96 0.68 14.97 -4.16
CA THR A 96 -0.55 14.54 -3.47
C THR A 96 -0.22 13.65 -2.27
N VAL A 97 0.68 12.68 -2.44
CA VAL A 97 1.15 11.81 -1.34
C VAL A 97 1.68 12.64 -0.16
N VAL A 98 2.58 13.59 -0.43
CA VAL A 98 3.14 14.47 0.62
C VAL A 98 2.04 15.28 1.31
N HIS A 99 1.05 15.75 0.56
CA HIS A 99 -0.03 16.55 1.12
C HIS A 99 -1.08 15.76 1.89
N THR A 100 -1.32 14.49 1.59
CA THR A 100 -2.49 13.76 2.13
C THR A 100 -2.17 12.54 2.97
N VAL A 101 -0.98 11.94 2.85
CA VAL A 101 -0.61 10.77 3.66
C VAL A 101 0.04 11.23 4.98
N ARG A 102 -0.38 10.62 6.09
CA ARG A 102 0.12 10.89 7.44
C ARG A 102 0.56 9.58 8.08
N PHE A 103 1.74 9.60 8.67
CA PHE A 103 2.27 8.51 9.48
C PHE A 103 2.23 8.89 10.98
N PRO A 104 2.23 7.91 11.90
CA PRO A 104 2.40 8.17 13.33
C PRO A 104 3.66 8.99 13.61
N CYS A 105 3.65 9.83 14.65
CA CYS A 105 4.77 10.73 14.95
C CYS A 105 6.10 9.99 15.21
N ASP A 106 6.02 8.75 15.68
CA ASP A 106 7.14 7.87 16.01
C ASP A 106 7.43 6.82 14.91
N TRP A 107 6.88 6.97 13.70
CA TRP A 107 7.05 6.01 12.62
C TRP A 107 8.50 5.75 12.21
N ALA A 108 9.39 6.72 12.40
CA ALA A 108 10.84 6.53 12.18
C ALA A 108 11.45 5.48 13.12
N LEU A 109 10.87 5.30 14.32
CA LEU A 109 11.26 4.27 15.28
C LEU A 109 10.55 2.95 15.01
N ARG A 110 9.27 3.00 14.60
CA ARG A 110 8.45 1.81 14.31
C ARG A 110 8.93 1.09 13.06
N TRP A 111 9.22 1.84 12.00
CA TRP A 111 9.53 1.33 10.67
C TRP A 111 10.71 2.09 10.04
N PRO A 112 11.93 1.92 10.59
CA PRO A 112 13.10 2.71 10.19
C PRO A 112 13.47 2.55 8.70
N GLU A 113 13.35 1.36 8.14
CA GLU A 113 13.64 1.11 6.73
C GLU A 113 12.59 1.76 5.81
N LEU A 114 11.31 1.66 6.17
CA LEU A 114 10.22 2.32 5.45
C LEU A 114 10.41 3.85 5.47
N TYR A 115 10.72 4.40 6.65
CA TYR A 115 11.02 5.81 6.84
C TYR A 115 12.17 6.26 5.93
N ALA A 116 13.29 5.53 5.93
CA ALA A 116 14.45 5.87 5.12
C ALA A 116 14.11 5.83 3.62
N HIS A 117 13.44 4.79 3.14
CA HIS A 117 13.14 4.64 1.71
C HIS A 117 12.13 5.66 1.20
N LEU A 118 11.19 6.11 2.02
CA LEU A 118 10.26 7.18 1.64
C LEU A 118 10.89 8.57 1.72
N THR A 119 11.59 8.89 2.82
CA THR A 119 12.09 10.25 3.05
C THR A 119 13.33 10.61 2.23
N THR A 120 14.08 9.61 1.76
CA THR A 120 15.24 9.81 0.88
C THR A 120 14.92 9.61 -0.60
N TYR A 121 13.66 9.32 -0.95
CA TYR A 121 13.26 9.06 -2.32
C TYR A 121 13.51 10.27 -3.23
N ARG A 122 14.20 10.04 -4.35
CA ARG A 122 14.65 11.09 -5.28
C ARG A 122 13.73 11.18 -6.48
N TRP A 123 13.54 12.40 -6.98
CA TRP A 123 12.82 12.67 -8.24
C TRP A 123 13.34 11.83 -9.42
N LYS A 124 14.66 11.70 -9.55
CA LYS A 124 15.26 10.87 -10.61
C LYS A 124 14.99 9.40 -10.30
N PHE A 125 13.93 8.84 -10.88
CA PHE A 125 13.41 7.50 -10.59
C PHE A 125 14.52 6.44 -10.53
N ARG A 126 15.33 6.31 -11.57
CA ARG A 126 16.43 5.34 -11.69
C ARG A 126 17.57 5.51 -10.66
N ALA A 127 17.60 6.61 -9.90
CA ALA A 127 18.57 6.81 -8.82
C ALA A 127 18.12 6.17 -7.49
N ASN A 128 16.87 5.72 -7.41
CA ASN A 128 16.34 5.00 -6.25
C ASN A 128 16.51 3.50 -6.49
N ARG A 129 17.05 2.79 -5.51
CA ARG A 129 17.19 1.34 -5.58
C ARG A 129 15.87 0.63 -5.33
N TRP A 130 15.04 1.19 -4.45
CA TRP A 130 13.80 0.60 -3.98
C TRP A 130 12.63 1.54 -4.26
N HIS A 131 11.52 0.96 -4.70
CA HIS A 131 10.34 1.72 -5.12
C HIS A 131 9.07 1.29 -4.41
N ASP A 132 9.08 0.18 -3.68
CA ASP A 132 7.88 -0.49 -3.16
C ASP A 132 7.11 0.39 -2.18
N ALA A 133 7.82 1.06 -1.28
CA ALA A 133 7.19 1.99 -0.36
C ALA A 133 6.51 3.17 -1.08
N ALA A 134 7.21 3.77 -2.05
CA ALA A 134 6.69 4.89 -2.84
C ALA A 134 5.49 4.48 -3.72
N ASP A 135 5.52 3.25 -4.26
CA ASP A 135 4.44 2.68 -5.06
C ASP A 135 3.19 2.42 -4.21
N VAL A 136 3.34 1.88 -2.99
CA VAL A 136 2.21 1.61 -2.10
C VAL A 136 1.54 2.89 -1.64
N VAL A 137 2.29 3.91 -1.18
CA VAL A 137 1.68 5.21 -0.80
C VAL A 137 1.02 5.91 -1.98
N THR A 138 1.55 5.71 -3.20
CA THR A 138 0.91 6.17 -4.44
C THR A 138 -0.41 5.45 -4.68
N GLY A 139 -0.43 4.12 -4.50
CA GLY A 139 -1.66 3.32 -4.62
C GLY A 139 -2.75 3.73 -3.63
N LEU A 140 -2.39 4.15 -2.41
CA LEU A 140 -3.33 4.71 -1.44
C LEU A 140 -4.01 5.98 -1.99
N VAL A 141 -3.22 6.91 -2.51
CA VAL A 141 -3.72 8.16 -3.10
C VAL A 141 -4.59 7.89 -4.33
N GLU A 142 -4.16 7.02 -5.23
CA GLU A 142 -4.94 6.67 -6.42
C GLU A 142 -6.30 6.07 -6.06
N ARG A 143 -6.33 5.20 -5.05
CA ARG A 143 -7.55 4.57 -4.58
C ARG A 143 -8.51 5.55 -3.91
N GLU A 144 -7.99 6.36 -2.99
CA GLU A 144 -8.84 7.14 -2.08
C GLU A 144 -9.13 8.55 -2.59
N ILE A 145 -8.29 9.10 -3.48
CA ILE A 145 -8.43 10.47 -3.98
C ILE A 145 -8.80 10.45 -5.46
N ALA A 146 -8.01 9.79 -6.31
CA ALA A 146 -8.32 9.72 -7.76
C ALA A 146 -9.55 8.85 -8.06
N GLY A 147 -9.80 7.82 -7.23
CA GLY A 147 -11.01 7.00 -7.30
C GLY A 147 -12.31 7.70 -6.91
N ARG A 148 -12.28 8.90 -6.30
CA ARG A 148 -13.50 9.65 -5.92
C ARG A 148 -14.23 10.23 -7.13
N ASP A 149 -13.51 10.59 -8.20
CA ASP A 149 -14.10 11.22 -9.39
C ASP A 149 -15.00 10.28 -10.21
N THR A 150 -14.83 8.97 -10.07
CA THR A 150 -15.63 7.96 -10.79
C THR A 150 -16.89 7.49 -10.05
N ARG A 151 -17.13 7.99 -8.82
CA ARG A 151 -18.31 7.65 -8.00
C ARG A 151 -19.39 8.73 -8.00
N ILE A 152 -19.52 9.53 -9.05
CA ILE A 152 -20.76 10.29 -9.27
C ILE A 152 -21.86 9.28 -9.61
N LYS A 153 -22.58 8.81 -8.60
CA LYS A 153 -23.87 8.16 -8.79
C LYS A 153 -24.77 9.19 -9.47
N SER A 154 -25.19 8.92 -10.70
CA SER A 154 -26.25 9.67 -11.36
C SER A 154 -27.50 9.64 -10.48
N VAL A 155 -27.78 10.76 -9.82
CA VAL A 155 -29.05 10.96 -9.12
C VAL A 155 -30.08 11.28 -10.19
N LYS A 156 -30.96 10.32 -10.50
CA LYS A 156 -32.19 10.62 -11.25
C LYS A 156 -33.12 11.40 -10.32
N PHE A 157 -33.35 12.66 -10.64
CA PHE A 157 -34.51 13.38 -10.12
C PHE A 157 -35.75 12.81 -10.81
N MET A 158 -36.73 12.37 -10.01
CA MET A 158 -38.07 11.98 -10.43
C MET A 158 -39.06 13.04 -9.98
#